data_AF-A0A7R9FAB0-F1
#
_entry.id   AF-A0A7R9FAB0-F1
#
_cell.length_a   1.000
_cell.length_b   1.000
_cell.length_c   1.000
_cell.angle_alpha   90.00
_cell.angle_beta   90.00
_cell.angle_gamma   90.00
#
_symmetry.space_group_name_H-M   'P 1'
#
loop_
_entity.id
_entity.type
_entity.pdbx_description
1 polymer ?
#
loop_
_entity_poly.entity_id
_entity_poly.type
_entity_poly.pdbx_seq_one_letter_code
_entity_poly.pdbx_strand_id
1 'polypeptide(L)'
;MEWNLTEKAGKYTIAFRLAQYPVSMLIRAFDIYVYAFLLLSGVLTAYNMSREMKRKGYVDFKRRYLARFIRLTPALISLVVFYAYIWEHLGNGPMWNKVVKRNADLCKMSMWRNMLYVQNFYPVEEMCATHTHQLAVDMQLSLVAPLLVYLLFVSQGWGILLLVTLQVIPIALRYNVNIKNNLSLLFYNGITLNQSYLTGNMTYTLPSHQATPYMFGIGLGYFLHKNNNKIHIPKYLVYGGWLAAAYLIYLSFFSMSEVVSSEYQYDAVKMSLYYALSPVALLCKV
;
A
#
# COMPACT_ATOMS: atom_id res chain seq x y z
N MET A 1 -0.89 41.44 18.68
CA MET A 1 -1.43 40.22 18.00
C MET A 1 -0.69 39.84 16.72
N GLU A 2 0.10 40.74 16.11
CA GLU A 2 0.84 40.45 14.86
C GLU A 2 2.07 39.54 15.01
N TRP A 3 2.77 39.57 16.15
CA TRP A 3 3.96 38.72 16.40
C TRP A 3 3.67 37.21 16.35
N ASN A 4 2.44 36.79 16.63
CA ASN A 4 2.05 35.38 16.65
C ASN A 4 1.71 34.85 15.23
N LEU A 5 1.42 35.75 14.29
CA LEU A 5 1.12 35.41 12.89
C LEU A 5 2.40 35.27 12.06
N THR A 6 3.40 36.13 12.30
CA THR A 6 4.71 36.08 11.62
C THR A 6 5.52 34.86 12.04
N GLU A 7 5.51 34.48 13.32
CA GLU A 7 6.19 33.27 13.80
C GLU A 7 5.53 31.98 13.28
N LYS A 8 4.19 31.96 13.23
CA LYS A 8 3.42 30.86 12.59
C LYS A 8 3.71 30.79 11.09
N ALA A 9 3.66 31.91 10.37
CA ALA A 9 3.98 31.97 8.94
C ALA A 9 5.40 31.47 8.64
N GLY A 10 6.37 31.83 9.49
CA GLY A 10 7.75 31.33 9.44
C GLY A 10 7.87 29.82 9.64
N LYS A 11 7.15 29.25 10.64
CA LYS A 11 7.10 27.80 10.86
C LYS A 11 6.50 27.04 9.67
N TYR A 12 5.46 27.59 9.02
CA TYR A 12 4.87 26.98 7.82
C TYR A 12 5.82 27.06 6.62
N THR A 13 6.57 28.16 6.45
CA THR A 13 7.59 28.26 5.38
C THR A 13 8.76 27.32 5.60
N ILE A 14 9.16 27.09 6.85
CA ILE A 14 10.23 26.13 7.20
C ILE A 14 9.74 24.69 6.96
N ALA A 15 8.53 24.33 7.40
CA ALA A 15 7.96 23.01 7.15
C ALA A 15 7.79 22.73 5.65
N PHE A 16 7.38 23.74 4.87
CA PHE A 16 7.28 23.64 3.42
C PHE A 16 8.65 23.46 2.76
N ARG A 17 9.68 24.20 3.20
CA ARG A 17 11.06 24.01 2.74
C ARG A 17 11.64 22.64 3.14
N LEU A 18 11.32 22.14 4.33
CA LEU A 18 11.70 20.79 4.76
C LEU A 18 11.08 19.70 3.88
N ALA A 19 9.83 19.91 3.45
CA ALA A 19 9.15 19.02 2.50
C ALA A 19 9.75 19.05 1.08
N GLN A 20 10.63 20.02 0.78
CA GLN A 20 11.34 20.14 -0.50
C GLN A 20 12.71 19.43 -0.52
N TYR A 21 13.17 18.89 0.61
CA TYR A 21 14.41 18.10 0.63
C TYR A 21 14.18 16.66 0.16
N PRO A 22 15.16 16.02 -0.49
CA PRO A 22 15.05 14.63 -0.95
C PRO A 22 14.82 13.65 0.21
N VAL A 23 15.29 13.96 1.42
CA VAL A 23 15.06 13.13 2.62
C VAL A 23 13.57 13.02 2.97
N SER A 24 12.75 14.00 2.59
CA SER A 24 11.30 13.94 2.79
C SER A 24 10.63 12.78 2.04
N MET A 25 11.28 12.21 1.01
CA MET A 25 10.81 11.02 0.30
C MET A 25 10.66 9.80 1.20
N LEU A 26 11.44 9.70 2.29
CA LEU A 26 11.27 8.64 3.27
C LEU A 26 9.85 8.62 3.86
N ILE A 27 9.28 9.80 4.09
CA ILE A 27 7.94 9.96 4.66
C ILE A 27 6.87 9.92 3.56
N ARG A 28 7.18 10.49 2.39
CA ARG A 28 6.22 10.63 1.28
C ARG A 28 6.02 9.34 0.49
N ALA A 29 6.98 8.42 0.47
CA ALA A 29 6.90 7.14 -0.23
C ALA A 29 6.08 6.09 0.53
N PHE A 30 4.87 6.46 0.96
CA PHE A 30 3.99 5.60 1.75
C PHE A 30 3.70 4.25 1.07
N ASP A 31 3.56 4.24 -0.27
CA ASP A 31 3.23 3.05 -1.04
C ASP A 31 4.27 1.91 -0.92
N ILE A 32 5.55 2.26 -0.69
CA ILE A 32 6.61 1.25 -0.49
C ILE A 32 6.31 0.42 0.77
N TYR A 33 5.87 1.06 1.84
CA TYR A 33 5.51 0.40 3.09
C TYR A 33 4.26 -0.46 2.92
N VAL A 34 3.29 0.03 2.14
CA VAL A 34 2.07 -0.73 1.80
C VAL A 34 2.42 -2.02 1.06
N TYR A 35 3.28 -1.93 0.04
CA TYR A 35 3.70 -3.08 -0.74
C TYR A 35 4.49 -4.09 0.08
N ALA A 36 5.40 -3.65 0.95
CA ALA A 36 6.13 -4.54 1.84
C ALA A 36 5.20 -5.29 2.82
N PHE A 37 4.23 -4.58 3.41
CA PHE A 37 3.24 -5.20 4.30
C PHE A 37 2.39 -6.26 3.59
N LEU A 38 1.86 -5.93 2.41
CA LEU A 38 1.03 -6.86 1.62
C LEU A 38 1.82 -8.09 1.17
N LEU A 39 3.08 -7.90 0.77
CA LEU A 39 3.98 -8.99 0.41
C LEU A 39 4.17 -9.96 1.59
N LEU A 40 4.55 -9.44 2.77
CA LEU A 40 4.73 -10.25 3.97
C LEU A 40 3.44 -10.97 4.38
N SER A 41 2.29 -10.29 4.29
CA SER A 41 0.98 -10.87 4.57
C SER A 41 0.67 -12.05 3.62
N GLY A 42 0.98 -11.90 2.32
CA GLY A 42 0.83 -12.95 1.32
C GLY A 42 1.72 -14.16 1.59
N VAL A 43 3.01 -13.93 1.87
CA VAL A 43 3.99 -14.99 2.23
C VAL A 43 3.50 -15.79 3.44
N LEU A 44 3.14 -15.11 4.52
CA LEU A 44 2.70 -15.75 5.75
C LEU A 44 1.40 -16.54 5.56
N THR A 45 0.46 -15.99 4.78
CA THR A 45 -0.81 -16.64 4.49
C THR A 45 -0.58 -17.92 3.69
N ALA A 46 0.18 -17.86 2.60
CA ALA A 46 0.45 -19.02 1.74
C ALA A 46 1.30 -20.09 2.44
N TYR A 47 2.33 -19.70 3.20
CA TYR A 47 3.16 -20.63 3.95
C TYR A 47 2.35 -21.43 4.98
N ASN A 48 1.58 -20.72 5.82
CA ASN A 48 0.76 -21.36 6.85
C ASN A 48 -0.35 -22.23 6.25
N MET A 49 -0.92 -21.80 5.13
CA MET A 49 -1.97 -22.56 4.46
C MET A 49 -1.43 -23.81 3.77
N SER A 50 -0.29 -23.73 3.11
CA SER A 50 0.39 -24.89 2.51
C SER A 50 0.78 -25.91 3.58
N ARG A 51 1.26 -25.43 4.74
CA ARG A 51 1.54 -26.28 5.91
C ARG A 51 0.30 -26.94 6.48
N GLU A 52 -0.81 -26.23 6.55
CA GLU A 52 -2.09 -26.79 7.01
C GLU A 52 -2.61 -27.86 6.04
N MET A 53 -2.56 -27.58 4.73
CA MET A 53 -2.93 -28.52 3.68
C MET A 53 -2.12 -29.81 3.77
N LYS A 54 -0.79 -29.71 3.96
CA LYS A 54 0.09 -30.88 4.13
C LYS A 54 -0.20 -31.69 5.39
N ARG A 55 -0.67 -31.04 6.48
CA ARG A 55 -0.94 -31.72 7.77
C ARG A 55 -2.34 -32.31 7.87
N LYS A 56 -3.36 -31.63 7.32
CA LYS A 56 -4.78 -31.98 7.49
C LYS A 56 -5.45 -32.46 6.20
N GLY A 57 -4.86 -32.22 5.03
CA GLY A 57 -5.46 -32.50 3.72
C GLY A 57 -6.50 -31.47 3.26
N TYR A 58 -6.93 -30.55 4.13
CA TYR A 58 -7.84 -29.45 3.82
C TYR A 58 -7.46 -28.19 4.58
N VAL A 59 -8.01 -27.05 4.17
CA VAL A 59 -7.83 -25.76 4.85
C VAL A 59 -9.15 -25.28 5.42
N ASP A 60 -9.17 -25.06 6.74
CA ASP A 60 -10.33 -24.51 7.43
C ASP A 60 -10.40 -22.99 7.21
N PHE A 61 -11.07 -22.62 6.12
CA PHE A 61 -11.24 -21.22 5.73
C PHE A 61 -11.98 -20.40 6.78
N LYS A 62 -13.07 -20.94 7.32
CA LYS A 62 -13.95 -20.23 8.26
C LYS A 62 -13.20 -19.87 9.53
N ARG A 63 -12.50 -20.83 10.13
CA ARG A 63 -11.72 -20.59 11.34
C ARG A 63 -10.60 -19.58 11.11
N ARG A 64 -9.89 -19.67 9.97
CA ARG A 64 -8.80 -18.76 9.62
C ARG A 64 -9.31 -17.33 9.43
N TYR A 65 -10.40 -17.17 8.69
CA TYR A 65 -11.03 -15.87 8.48
C TYR A 65 -11.51 -15.27 9.80
N LEU A 66 -12.27 -16.03 10.60
CA LEU A 66 -12.79 -15.55 11.88
C LEU A 66 -11.68 -15.18 12.86
N ALA A 67 -10.63 -15.99 12.96
CA ALA A 67 -9.46 -15.68 13.78
C ALA A 67 -8.75 -14.38 13.32
N ARG A 68 -8.68 -14.15 12.00
CA ARG A 68 -8.11 -12.91 11.44
C ARG A 68 -8.99 -11.71 11.75
N PHE A 69 -10.31 -11.85 11.58
CA PHE A 69 -11.30 -10.81 11.86
C PHE A 69 -11.25 -10.38 13.32
N ILE A 70 -11.40 -11.32 14.26
CA ILE A 70 -11.37 -11.05 15.70
C ILE A 70 -10.05 -10.41 16.15
N ARG A 71 -8.93 -10.74 15.48
CA ARG A 71 -7.62 -10.14 15.79
C ARG A 71 -7.47 -8.70 15.29
N LEU A 72 -7.97 -8.38 14.10
CA LEU A 72 -7.73 -7.08 13.44
C LEU A 72 -8.82 -6.05 13.73
N THR A 73 -10.07 -6.49 13.85
CA THR A 73 -11.23 -5.59 14.02
C THR A 73 -11.16 -4.74 15.29
N PRO A 74 -10.72 -5.23 16.47
CA PRO A 74 -10.63 -4.40 17.67
C PRO A 74 -9.67 -3.22 17.50
N ALA A 75 -8.51 -3.46 16.90
CA ALA A 75 -7.54 -2.41 16.62
C ALA A 75 -8.08 -1.38 15.62
N LEU A 76 -8.78 -1.85 14.58
CA LEU A 76 -9.42 -0.96 13.60
C LEU A 76 -10.51 -0.09 14.22
N ILE A 77 -11.37 -0.68 15.07
CA ILE A 77 -12.44 0.07 15.75
C ILE A 77 -11.83 1.15 16.64
N SER A 78 -10.83 0.81 17.47
CA SER A 78 -10.15 1.78 18.33
C SER A 78 -9.55 2.94 17.52
N LEU A 79 -8.95 2.64 16.37
CA LEU A 79 -8.40 3.65 15.48
C LEU A 79 -9.51 4.56 14.91
N VAL A 80 -10.57 3.99 14.34
CA VAL A 80 -11.67 4.77 13.73
C VAL A 80 -12.37 5.63 14.78
N VAL A 81 -12.60 5.11 15.99
CA VAL A 81 -13.16 5.87 17.12
C VAL A 81 -12.24 7.03 17.50
N PHE A 82 -10.94 6.81 17.54
CA PHE A 82 -9.97 7.87 17.82
C PHE A 82 -10.04 8.99 16.79
N TYR A 83 -10.03 8.67 15.49
CA TYR A 83 -10.15 9.66 14.42
C TYR A 83 -11.51 10.38 14.44
N ALA A 84 -12.59 9.67 14.75
CA ALA A 84 -13.94 10.20 14.74
C ALA A 84 -14.22 11.13 15.92
N TYR A 85 -13.79 10.78 17.14
CA TYR A 85 -14.26 11.48 18.35
C TYR A 85 -13.16 12.13 19.18
N ILE A 86 -11.92 11.64 19.11
CA ILE A 86 -10.84 12.12 20.00
C ILE A 86 -9.98 13.14 19.27
N TRP A 87 -9.61 12.86 18.02
CA TRP A 87 -8.67 13.68 17.27
C TRP A 87 -9.12 15.14 17.21
N GLU A 88 -10.40 15.40 16.93
CA GLU A 88 -10.91 16.77 16.78
C GLU A 88 -10.72 17.68 17.99
N HIS A 89 -10.55 17.11 19.19
CA HIS A 89 -10.38 17.84 20.46
C HIS A 89 -8.93 18.01 20.91
N LEU A 90 -7.95 17.38 20.23
CA LEU A 90 -6.55 17.38 20.67
C LEU A 90 -5.76 18.65 20.30
N GLY A 91 -6.34 19.59 19.56
CA GLY A 91 -5.59 20.74 19.08
C GLY A 91 -6.47 21.89 18.60
N ASN A 92 -5.86 23.07 18.48
CA ASN A 92 -6.51 24.29 18.02
C ASN A 92 -5.57 25.03 17.06
N GLY A 93 -5.70 24.74 15.76
CA GLY A 93 -4.92 25.36 14.68
C GLY A 93 -5.80 26.07 13.65
N PRO A 94 -5.27 27.05 12.88
CA PRO A 94 -6.05 27.80 11.89
C PRO A 94 -6.63 26.90 10.77
N MET A 95 -5.96 25.79 10.44
CA MET A 95 -6.47 24.79 9.48
C MET A 95 -7.19 23.60 10.15
N TRP A 96 -7.30 23.58 11.49
CA TRP A 96 -7.81 22.42 12.23
C TRP A 96 -9.26 22.09 11.87
N ASN A 97 -10.12 23.11 11.75
CA ASN A 97 -11.51 22.91 11.35
C ASN A 97 -11.63 22.37 9.91
N LYS A 98 -10.74 22.79 9.00
CA LYS A 98 -10.81 22.41 7.58
C LYS A 98 -10.24 21.02 7.30
N VAL A 99 -9.21 20.61 8.03
CA VAL A 99 -8.50 19.33 7.82
C VAL A 99 -8.97 18.30 8.84
N VAL A 100 -8.83 18.59 10.12
CA VAL A 100 -9.04 17.61 11.20
C VAL A 100 -10.53 17.38 11.46
N LYS A 101 -11.33 18.42 11.67
CA LYS A 101 -12.77 18.24 11.92
C LYS A 101 -13.49 17.62 10.73
N ARG A 102 -13.16 18.08 9.51
CA ARG A 102 -13.64 17.45 8.28
C ARG A 102 -13.29 15.96 8.23
N ASN A 103 -12.06 15.57 8.58
CA ASN A 103 -11.68 14.16 8.63
C ASN A 103 -12.46 13.37 9.69
N ALA A 104 -12.68 13.97 10.87
CA ALA A 104 -13.47 13.36 11.93
C ALA A 104 -14.92 13.10 11.47
N ASP A 105 -15.55 14.06 10.78
CA ASP A 105 -16.90 13.91 10.24
C ASP A 105 -16.97 12.80 9.17
N LEU A 106 -15.97 12.72 8.28
CA LEU A 106 -15.85 11.63 7.32
C LEU A 106 -15.70 10.27 8.01
N CYS A 107 -14.91 10.18 9.09
CA CYS A 107 -14.76 8.97 9.89
C CYS A 107 -16.06 8.56 10.59
N LYS A 108 -16.84 9.52 11.11
CA LYS A 108 -18.18 9.27 11.69
C LYS A 108 -19.12 8.68 10.63
N MET A 109 -19.14 9.24 9.42
CA MET A 109 -20.00 8.77 8.32
C MET A 109 -19.57 7.43 7.72
N SER A 110 -18.26 7.17 7.62
CA SER A 110 -17.69 5.97 7.02
C SER A 110 -17.41 4.84 8.02
N MET A 111 -17.76 5.01 9.30
CA MET A 111 -17.46 4.05 10.37
C MET A 111 -17.93 2.62 10.03
N TRP A 112 -19.17 2.49 9.54
CA TRP A 112 -19.74 1.21 9.13
C TRP A 112 -18.99 0.57 7.96
N ARG A 113 -18.48 1.39 7.01
CA ARG A 113 -17.71 0.92 5.85
C ARG A 113 -16.40 0.30 6.29
N ASN A 114 -15.73 0.94 7.26
CA ASN A 114 -14.49 0.45 7.86
C ASN A 114 -14.71 -0.86 8.62
N MET A 115 -15.81 -0.98 9.38
CA MET A 115 -16.13 -2.22 10.12
C MET A 115 -16.35 -3.43 9.19
N LEU A 116 -16.92 -3.20 8.01
CA LEU A 116 -17.17 -4.23 7.01
C LEU A 116 -15.98 -4.47 6.06
N TYR A 117 -14.89 -3.69 6.17
CA TYR A 117 -13.74 -3.75 5.26
C TYR A 117 -14.12 -3.49 3.77
N VAL A 118 -15.08 -2.59 3.52
CA VAL A 118 -15.59 -2.23 2.17
C VAL A 118 -15.30 -0.79 1.77
N GLN A 119 -14.54 -0.05 2.58
CA GLN A 119 -14.19 1.36 2.33
C GLN A 119 -13.42 1.58 1.02
N ASN A 120 -12.80 0.54 0.46
CA ASN A 120 -12.07 0.61 -0.80
C ASN A 120 -12.94 0.71 -2.06
N PHE A 121 -14.24 0.41 -1.97
CA PHE A 121 -15.19 0.62 -3.06
C PHE A 121 -15.65 2.07 -3.17
N TYR A 122 -15.23 2.92 -2.24
CA TYR A 122 -15.62 4.31 -2.16
C TYR A 122 -14.46 5.23 -2.55
N PRO A 123 -14.76 6.46 -3.01
CA PRO A 123 -13.76 7.45 -3.34
C PRO A 123 -12.90 7.85 -2.12
N VAL A 124 -11.65 8.22 -2.39
CA VAL A 124 -10.61 8.67 -1.45
C VAL A 124 -11.09 9.84 -0.59
N GLU A 125 -11.93 10.71 -1.17
CA GLU A 125 -12.52 11.89 -0.53
C GLU A 125 -13.43 11.54 0.64
N GLU A 126 -13.99 10.32 0.64
CA GLU A 126 -14.87 9.80 1.68
C GLU A 126 -14.16 8.83 2.63
N MET A 127 -12.85 8.64 2.48
CA MET A 127 -12.09 7.72 3.34
C MET A 127 -11.82 8.34 4.71
N CYS A 128 -11.84 7.51 5.75
CA CYS A 128 -11.45 7.93 7.10
C CYS A 128 -9.92 8.08 7.26
N ALA A 129 -9.16 7.08 6.79
CA ALA A 129 -7.70 7.10 6.82
C ALA A 129 -7.10 6.07 5.83
N THR A 130 -5.95 6.38 5.25
CA THR A 130 -5.25 5.53 4.26
C THR A 130 -4.87 4.14 4.82
N HIS A 131 -4.48 4.07 6.09
CA HIS A 131 -4.15 2.79 6.74
C HIS A 131 -5.36 1.85 6.87
N THR A 132 -6.57 2.40 7.00
CA THR A 132 -7.79 1.58 7.05
C THR A 132 -8.05 0.93 5.70
N HIS A 133 -7.82 1.65 4.60
CA HIS A 133 -7.93 1.14 3.24
C HIS A 133 -6.99 -0.05 2.99
N GLN A 134 -5.73 0.07 3.41
CA GLN A 134 -4.75 -1.01 3.33
C GLN A 134 -5.22 -2.28 4.06
N LEU A 135 -5.83 -2.11 5.24
CA LEU A 135 -6.34 -3.24 6.02
C LEU A 135 -7.54 -3.93 5.34
N ALA A 136 -8.40 -3.17 4.67
CA ALA A 136 -9.49 -3.74 3.86
C ALA A 136 -8.98 -4.54 2.66
N VAL A 137 -8.01 -4.00 1.92
CA VAL A 137 -7.38 -4.72 0.80
C VAL A 137 -6.76 -6.02 1.29
N ASP A 138 -6.02 -5.99 2.41
CA ASP A 138 -5.42 -7.18 3.02
C ASP A 138 -6.47 -8.24 3.43
N MET A 139 -7.57 -7.82 4.06
CA MET A 139 -8.66 -8.73 4.43
C MET A 139 -9.29 -9.37 3.18
N GLN A 140 -9.56 -8.59 2.14
CA GLN A 140 -10.16 -9.09 0.89
C GLN A 140 -9.22 -10.05 0.15
N LEU A 141 -7.93 -9.72 0.04
CA LEU A 141 -6.95 -10.60 -0.57
C LEU A 141 -6.76 -11.90 0.24
N SER A 142 -6.98 -11.85 1.54
CA SER A 142 -6.98 -13.05 2.38
C SER A 142 -8.17 -13.98 2.16
N LEU A 143 -9.30 -13.46 1.66
CA LEU A 143 -10.45 -14.26 1.24
C LEU A 143 -10.16 -15.00 -0.07
N VAL A 144 -9.38 -14.40 -0.97
CA VAL A 144 -9.02 -14.97 -2.28
C VAL A 144 -7.81 -15.91 -2.18
N ALA A 145 -6.89 -15.66 -1.24
CA ALA A 145 -5.67 -16.45 -1.07
C ALA A 145 -5.90 -17.98 -1.01
N PRO A 146 -6.95 -18.50 -0.34
CA PRO A 146 -7.18 -19.93 -0.30
C PRO A 146 -7.39 -20.59 -1.65
N LEU A 147 -8.14 -19.94 -2.53
CA LEU A 147 -8.36 -20.44 -3.89
C LEU A 147 -7.02 -20.56 -4.64
N LEU A 148 -6.19 -19.52 -4.54
CA LEU A 148 -4.89 -19.45 -5.21
C LEU A 148 -3.90 -20.49 -4.66
N VAL A 149 -3.82 -20.63 -3.34
CA VAL A 149 -2.94 -21.61 -2.69
C VAL A 149 -3.41 -23.03 -2.98
N TYR A 150 -4.71 -23.28 -2.99
CA TYR A 150 -5.28 -24.58 -3.36
C TYR A 150 -4.90 -24.96 -4.79
N LEU A 151 -5.06 -24.04 -5.75
CA LEU A 151 -4.67 -24.25 -7.14
C LEU A 151 -3.17 -24.53 -7.28
N LEU A 152 -2.31 -23.77 -6.60
CA LEU A 152 -0.85 -24.03 -6.56
C LEU A 152 -0.52 -25.40 -5.98
N PHE A 153 -1.29 -25.88 -5.01
CA PHE A 153 -1.08 -27.18 -4.37
C PHE A 153 -1.49 -28.34 -5.29
N VAL A 154 -2.61 -28.21 -6.01
CA VAL A 154 -3.10 -29.24 -6.95
C VAL A 154 -2.29 -29.26 -8.23
N SER A 155 -2.06 -28.10 -8.85
CA SER A 155 -1.27 -27.98 -10.08
C SER A 155 -0.41 -26.73 -10.06
N GLN A 156 0.90 -26.95 -9.92
CA GLN A 156 1.89 -25.87 -9.87
C GLN A 156 1.87 -25.03 -11.15
N GLY A 157 1.76 -25.65 -12.32
CA GLY A 157 1.73 -24.96 -13.61
C GLY A 157 0.53 -24.01 -13.73
N TRP A 158 -0.68 -24.52 -13.51
CA TRP A 158 -1.91 -23.72 -13.57
C TRP A 158 -1.97 -22.65 -12.47
N GLY A 159 -1.51 -22.96 -11.26
CA GLY A 159 -1.43 -21.99 -10.18
C GLY A 159 -0.47 -20.83 -10.48
N ILE A 160 0.72 -21.12 -11.03
CA ILE A 160 1.68 -20.08 -11.43
C ILE A 160 1.13 -19.26 -12.59
N LEU A 161 0.53 -19.91 -13.61
CA LEU A 161 -0.09 -19.21 -14.73
C LEU A 161 -1.19 -18.24 -14.26
N LEU A 162 -2.06 -18.68 -13.34
CA LEU A 162 -3.10 -17.85 -12.76
C LEU A 162 -2.51 -16.68 -11.97
N LEU A 163 -1.48 -16.93 -11.14
CA LEU A 163 -0.82 -15.86 -10.40
C LEU A 163 -0.19 -14.81 -11.33
N VAL A 164 0.49 -15.23 -12.40
CA VAL A 164 1.14 -14.32 -13.35
C VAL A 164 0.10 -13.52 -14.12
N THR A 165 -0.94 -14.17 -14.65
CA THR A 165 -2.01 -13.49 -15.41
C THR A 165 -2.74 -12.45 -14.56
N LEU A 166 -3.07 -12.78 -13.30
CA LEU A 166 -3.71 -11.83 -12.37
C LEU A 166 -2.80 -10.65 -11.98
N GLN A 167 -1.48 -10.75 -12.17
CA GLN A 167 -0.55 -9.65 -11.93
C GLN A 167 -0.35 -8.76 -13.17
N VAL A 168 -0.27 -9.36 -14.36
CA VAL A 168 -0.02 -8.63 -15.61
C VAL A 168 -1.19 -7.71 -15.97
N ILE A 169 -2.43 -8.17 -15.75
CA ILE A 169 -3.64 -7.39 -16.10
C ILE A 169 -3.68 -6.04 -15.35
N PRO A 170 -3.55 -5.98 -14.01
CA PRO A 170 -3.49 -4.71 -13.29
C PRO A 170 -2.33 -3.82 -13.75
N ILE A 171 -1.14 -4.36 -14.04
CA ILE A 171 0.01 -3.57 -14.49
C ILE A 171 -0.28 -2.87 -15.82
N ALA A 172 -0.84 -3.60 -16.78
CA ALA A 172 -1.23 -3.04 -18.08
C ALA A 172 -2.34 -1.98 -17.95
N LEU A 173 -3.33 -2.22 -17.08
CA LEU A 173 -4.39 -1.25 -16.79
C LEU A 173 -3.82 0.02 -16.14
N ARG A 174 -2.92 -0.10 -15.16
CA ARG A 174 -2.25 1.04 -14.50
C ARG A 174 -1.55 1.93 -15.51
N TYR A 175 -0.77 1.33 -16.40
CA TYR A 175 -0.02 2.06 -17.42
C TYR A 175 -0.96 2.84 -18.35
N ASN A 176 -1.99 2.17 -18.87
CA ASN A 176 -2.98 2.78 -19.76
C ASN A 176 -3.80 3.90 -19.10
N VAL A 177 -4.18 3.73 -17.84
CA VAL A 177 -4.95 4.75 -17.09
C VAL A 177 -4.07 5.94 -16.74
N ASN A 178 -2.80 5.73 -16.39
CA ASN A 178 -1.87 6.81 -16.08
C ASN A 178 -1.56 7.66 -17.31
N ILE A 179 -1.27 7.03 -18.46
CA ILE A 179 -0.90 7.75 -19.68
C ILE A 179 -2.06 8.55 -20.26
N LYS A 180 -3.30 8.06 -20.12
CA LYS A 180 -4.51 8.77 -20.59
C LYS A 180 -4.90 9.96 -19.72
N ASN A 181 -4.65 9.87 -18.41
CA ASN A 181 -5.18 10.85 -17.45
C ASN A 181 -4.11 11.75 -16.81
N ASN A 182 -2.84 11.65 -17.23
CA ASN A 182 -1.71 12.42 -16.68
C ASN A 182 -1.72 12.43 -15.13
N LEU A 183 -1.77 11.24 -14.55
CA LEU A 183 -1.87 11.05 -13.11
C LEU A 183 -0.50 11.24 -12.45
N SER A 184 -0.49 11.80 -11.24
CA SER A 184 0.72 12.08 -10.47
C SER A 184 0.54 11.65 -9.02
N LEU A 185 1.38 10.69 -8.60
CA LEU A 185 1.35 10.09 -7.27
C LEU A 185 1.95 11.01 -6.18
N LEU A 186 2.83 11.92 -6.60
CA LEU A 186 3.52 12.85 -5.72
C LEU A 186 2.99 14.27 -5.94
N PHE A 187 2.71 14.95 -4.84
CA PHE A 187 2.41 16.37 -4.84
C PHE A 187 3.65 17.15 -5.30
N TYR A 188 3.66 17.56 -6.57
CA TYR A 188 4.59 18.54 -7.14
C TYR A 188 3.95 19.92 -7.20
N ASN A 189 4.78 20.97 -7.30
CA ASN A 189 4.31 22.35 -7.36
C ASN A 189 3.44 22.59 -8.62
N GLY A 190 2.17 22.96 -8.45
CA GLY A 190 1.24 23.25 -9.55
C GLY A 190 0.12 22.23 -9.78
N ILE A 191 0.09 21.13 -9.02
CA ILE A 191 -1.05 20.19 -9.03
C ILE A 191 -2.32 20.85 -8.49
N THR A 192 -3.44 20.66 -9.20
CA THR A 192 -4.77 21.01 -8.69
C THR A 192 -5.26 19.92 -7.73
N LEU A 193 -5.88 20.31 -6.62
CA LEU A 193 -6.45 19.39 -5.61
C LEU A 193 -7.38 18.33 -6.24
N ASN A 194 -8.16 18.73 -7.26
CA ASN A 194 -9.04 17.85 -8.01
C ASN A 194 -8.27 16.73 -8.75
N GLN A 195 -7.07 17.03 -9.27
CA GLN A 195 -6.23 16.05 -9.97
C GLN A 195 -5.56 15.06 -9.01
N SER A 196 -5.23 15.49 -7.79
CA SER A 196 -4.79 14.58 -6.72
C SER A 196 -5.89 13.62 -6.30
N TYR A 197 -7.12 14.11 -6.15
CA TYR A 197 -8.26 13.27 -5.80
C TYR A 197 -8.64 12.29 -6.92
N LEU A 198 -8.65 12.75 -8.17
CA LEU A 198 -8.81 11.88 -9.34
C LEU A 198 -7.72 10.81 -9.41
N THR A 199 -6.47 11.16 -9.10
CA THR A 199 -5.38 10.18 -9.00
C THR A 199 -5.62 9.20 -7.85
N GLY A 200 -6.00 9.66 -6.66
CA GLY A 200 -6.39 8.79 -5.56
C GLY A 200 -7.49 7.80 -5.96
N ASN A 201 -8.53 8.27 -6.64
CA ASN A 201 -9.69 7.46 -7.03
C ASN A 201 -9.43 6.50 -8.17
N MET A 202 -8.54 6.83 -9.10
CA MET A 202 -8.27 5.95 -10.25
C MET A 202 -7.11 4.98 -9.99
N THR A 203 -6.32 5.25 -8.96
CA THR A 203 -5.01 4.59 -8.78
C THR A 203 -4.86 3.98 -7.38
N TYR A 204 -5.39 4.64 -6.34
CA TYR A 204 -5.23 4.19 -4.95
C TYR A 204 -6.42 3.37 -4.43
N THR A 205 -7.67 3.71 -4.78
CA THR A 205 -8.86 2.98 -4.31
C THR A 205 -8.97 1.58 -4.91
N LEU A 206 -8.48 1.37 -6.13
CA LEU A 206 -8.63 0.09 -6.83
C LEU A 206 -7.80 -1.02 -6.15
N PRO A 207 -8.43 -2.06 -5.58
CA PRO A 207 -7.71 -3.11 -4.84
C PRO A 207 -6.83 -3.97 -5.75
N SER A 208 -7.27 -4.13 -7.01
CA SER A 208 -6.59 -4.88 -8.06
C SER A 208 -5.18 -4.36 -8.32
N HIS A 209 -4.98 -3.05 -8.17
CA HIS A 209 -3.67 -2.44 -8.29
C HIS A 209 -2.77 -2.93 -7.15
N GLN A 210 -3.22 -2.84 -5.90
CA GLN A 210 -2.39 -3.19 -4.74
C GLN A 210 -2.20 -4.70 -4.53
N ALA A 211 -2.93 -5.54 -5.26
CA ALA A 211 -2.87 -7.00 -5.15
C ALA A 211 -1.52 -7.61 -5.58
N THR A 212 -0.78 -6.98 -6.50
CA THR A 212 0.47 -7.51 -7.08
C THR A 212 1.49 -8.00 -6.04
N PRO A 213 1.93 -7.18 -5.05
CA PRO A 213 2.86 -7.63 -4.00
C PRO A 213 2.34 -8.82 -3.19
N TYR A 214 1.05 -8.84 -2.88
CA TYR A 214 0.44 -9.94 -2.13
C TYR A 214 0.48 -11.25 -2.93
N MET A 215 0.17 -11.20 -4.23
CA MET A 215 0.18 -12.36 -5.14
C MET A 215 1.58 -12.96 -5.29
N PHE A 216 2.60 -12.10 -5.43
CA PHE A 216 3.99 -12.55 -5.42
C PHE A 216 4.35 -13.19 -4.08
N GLY A 217 3.89 -12.61 -2.97
CA GLY A 217 4.04 -13.16 -1.64
C GLY A 217 3.44 -14.56 -1.51
N ILE A 218 2.28 -14.82 -2.12
CA ILE A 218 1.69 -16.17 -2.15
C ILE A 218 2.63 -17.16 -2.85
N GLY A 219 3.17 -16.80 -4.01
CA GLY A 219 4.12 -17.62 -4.76
C GLY A 219 5.38 -17.94 -3.95
N LEU A 220 5.98 -16.91 -3.35
CA LEU A 220 7.15 -17.04 -2.49
C LEU A 220 6.86 -17.91 -1.26
N GLY A 221 5.74 -17.68 -0.57
CA GLY A 221 5.34 -18.46 0.61
C GLY A 221 5.09 -19.94 0.30
N TYR A 222 4.52 -20.24 -0.87
CA TYR A 222 4.36 -21.61 -1.35
C TYR A 222 5.73 -22.26 -1.66
N PHE A 223 6.63 -21.55 -2.33
CA PHE A 223 7.98 -22.04 -2.65
C PHE A 223 8.80 -22.35 -1.39
N LEU A 224 8.76 -21.45 -0.40
CA LEU A 224 9.40 -21.65 0.91
C LEU A 224 8.85 -22.91 1.61
N HIS A 225 7.54 -23.10 1.57
CA HIS A 225 6.91 -24.30 2.15
C HIS A 225 7.33 -25.58 1.42
N LYS A 226 7.30 -25.57 0.07
CA LYS A 226 7.65 -26.74 -0.77
C LYS A 226 9.08 -27.21 -0.49
N ASN A 227 10.01 -26.28 -0.35
CA ASN A 227 11.42 -26.58 -0.08
C ASN A 227 11.70 -26.80 1.41
N ASN A 228 10.67 -26.82 2.27
CA ASN A 228 10.77 -27.08 3.70
C ASN A 228 11.76 -26.14 4.43
N ASN A 229 11.91 -24.91 3.93
CA ASN A 229 12.96 -23.95 4.32
C ASN A 229 14.41 -24.47 4.20
N LYS A 230 14.65 -25.60 3.50
CA LYS A 230 15.97 -26.19 3.29
C LYS A 230 16.62 -25.70 1.99
N ILE A 231 16.49 -24.41 1.70
CA ILE A 231 17.12 -23.82 0.52
C ILE A 231 18.58 -23.54 0.89
N HIS A 232 19.51 -24.34 0.34
CA HIS A 232 20.94 -24.11 0.49
C HIS A 232 21.37 -23.02 -0.48
N ILE A 233 21.23 -21.75 -0.07
CA ILE A 233 21.71 -20.60 -0.84
C ILE A 233 23.20 -20.42 -0.50
N PRO A 234 24.11 -20.44 -1.48
CA PRO A 234 25.52 -20.23 -1.18
C PRO A 234 25.76 -18.80 -0.72
N LYS A 235 26.72 -18.61 0.20
CA LYS A 235 26.94 -17.33 0.90
C LYS A 235 27.13 -16.14 -0.04
N TYR A 236 27.78 -16.32 -1.20
CA TYR A 236 27.98 -15.26 -2.19
C TYR A 236 26.67 -14.75 -2.80
N LEU A 237 25.70 -15.64 -3.05
CA LEU A 237 24.36 -15.28 -3.56
C LEU A 237 23.56 -14.54 -2.49
N VAL A 238 23.74 -14.89 -1.22
CA VAL A 238 23.11 -14.17 -0.09
C VAL A 238 23.66 -12.75 0.00
N TYR A 239 24.98 -12.56 0.04
CA TYR A 239 25.59 -11.22 0.09
C TYR A 239 25.26 -10.40 -1.16
N GLY A 240 25.30 -11.00 -2.35
CA GLY A 240 24.88 -10.36 -3.60
C GLY A 240 23.41 -9.93 -3.57
N GLY A 241 22.52 -10.78 -3.07
CA GLY A 241 21.11 -10.48 -2.90
C GLY A 241 20.85 -9.31 -1.94
N TRP A 242 21.54 -9.27 -0.80
CA TRP A 242 21.46 -8.15 0.15
C TRP A 242 21.97 -6.83 -0.45
N LEU A 243 23.09 -6.86 -1.18
CA LEU A 243 23.63 -5.68 -1.85
C LEU A 243 22.69 -5.18 -2.95
N ALA A 244 22.13 -6.10 -3.76
CA ALA A 244 21.15 -5.76 -4.77
C ALA A 244 19.87 -5.17 -4.14
N ALA A 245 19.36 -5.76 -3.06
CA ALA A 245 18.20 -5.23 -2.33
C ALA A 245 18.48 -3.83 -1.76
N ALA A 246 19.65 -3.60 -1.14
CA ALA A 246 20.04 -2.30 -0.62
C ALA A 246 20.15 -1.24 -1.73
N TYR A 247 20.75 -1.60 -2.86
CA TYR A 247 20.86 -0.73 -4.04
C TYR A 247 19.48 -0.38 -4.63
N LEU A 248 18.59 -1.37 -4.75
CA LEU A 248 17.23 -1.16 -5.25
C LEU A 248 16.37 -0.31 -4.30
N ILE A 249 16.56 -0.44 -2.97
CA ILE A 249 15.92 0.43 -1.97
C ILE A 249 16.42 1.87 -2.14
N TYR A 250 17.74 2.05 -2.25
CA TYR A 250 18.34 3.36 -2.52
C TYR A 250 17.75 3.98 -3.79
N LEU A 251 17.76 3.26 -4.91
CA LEU A 251 17.16 3.73 -6.16
C LEU A 251 15.69 4.11 -6.01
N SER A 252 14.90 3.38 -5.23
CA SER A 252 13.46 3.67 -5.09
C SER A 252 13.18 4.95 -4.32
N PHE A 253 13.97 5.27 -3.31
CA PHE A 253 13.84 6.52 -2.56
C PHE A 253 14.40 7.72 -3.33
N PHE A 254 15.53 7.55 -4.01
CA PHE A 254 16.21 8.64 -4.70
C PHE A 254 15.75 8.86 -6.14
N SER A 255 15.13 7.87 -6.80
CA SER A 255 14.61 8.00 -8.17
C SER A 255 13.51 9.05 -8.31
N MET A 256 12.83 9.42 -7.22
CA MET A 256 11.82 10.49 -7.21
C MET A 256 12.26 11.75 -6.46
N SER A 257 13.55 11.88 -6.14
CA SER A 257 14.09 13.09 -5.52
C SER A 257 13.88 14.34 -6.39
N GLU A 258 13.96 14.19 -7.71
CA GLU A 258 13.72 15.27 -8.69
C GLU A 258 12.29 15.80 -8.64
N VAL A 259 11.30 14.95 -8.37
CA VAL A 259 9.86 15.32 -8.30
C VAL A 259 9.57 16.27 -7.14
N VAL A 260 10.46 16.31 -6.14
CA VAL A 260 10.35 17.19 -4.96
C VAL A 260 10.84 18.61 -5.25
N SER A 261 11.73 18.75 -6.24
CA SER A 261 12.32 20.04 -6.59
C SER A 261 11.23 21.00 -7.09
N SER A 262 11.37 22.29 -6.77
CA SER A 262 10.41 23.32 -7.16
C SER A 262 10.36 23.59 -8.66
N GLU A 263 11.37 23.14 -9.40
CA GLU A 263 11.55 23.35 -10.84
C GLU A 263 11.15 22.12 -11.68
N TYR A 264 10.60 21.08 -11.05
CA TYR A 264 10.24 19.85 -11.75
C TYR A 264 9.14 20.08 -12.80
N GLN A 265 9.42 19.72 -14.04
CA GLN A 265 8.43 19.63 -15.11
C GLN A 265 7.86 18.20 -15.18
N TYR A 266 6.53 18.10 -15.23
CA TYR A 266 5.84 16.82 -15.25
C TYR A 266 6.16 16.02 -16.52
N ASP A 267 6.79 14.87 -16.35
CA ASP A 267 7.01 13.89 -17.41
C ASP A 267 6.06 12.69 -17.23
N ALA A 268 5.06 12.62 -18.11
CA ALA A 268 4.04 11.57 -18.09
C ALA A 268 4.62 10.16 -18.30
N VAL A 269 5.69 10.02 -19.08
CA VAL A 269 6.31 8.72 -19.40
C VAL A 269 7.11 8.22 -18.20
N LYS A 270 7.94 9.09 -17.59
CA LYS A 270 8.71 8.75 -16.38
C LYS A 270 7.79 8.38 -15.21
N MET A 271 6.71 9.13 -15.02
CA MET A 271 5.74 8.88 -13.93
C MET A 271 4.92 7.61 -14.16
N SER A 272 4.45 7.36 -15.39
CA SER A 272 3.69 6.14 -15.71
C SER A 272 4.54 4.87 -15.64
N LEU A 273 5.81 4.92 -16.07
CA LEU A 273 6.76 3.82 -15.92
C LEU A 273 7.03 3.53 -14.45
N TYR A 274 7.30 4.56 -13.64
CA TYR A 274 7.44 4.38 -12.20
C TYR A 274 6.17 3.80 -11.58
N TYR A 275 4.99 4.25 -12.03
CA TYR A 275 3.72 3.79 -11.49
C TYR A 275 3.41 2.32 -11.83
N ALA A 276 3.75 1.89 -13.05
CA ALA A 276 3.59 0.51 -13.49
C ALA A 276 4.63 -0.42 -12.84
N LEU A 277 5.87 0.04 -12.68
CA LEU A 277 6.98 -0.77 -12.21
C LEU A 277 7.16 -0.73 -10.69
N SER A 278 6.71 0.30 -9.96
CA SER A 278 6.92 0.39 -8.51
C SER A 278 6.45 -0.83 -7.70
N PRO A 279 5.29 -1.48 -8.00
CA PRO A 279 4.88 -2.68 -7.28
C PRO A 279 5.80 -3.87 -7.61
N VAL A 280 6.31 -3.94 -8.85
CA VAL A 280 7.17 -5.02 -9.37
C VAL A 280 8.63 -4.85 -8.94
N ALA A 281 9.11 -3.61 -8.91
CA ALA A 281 10.45 -3.25 -8.46
C ALA A 281 10.63 -3.58 -6.98
N LEU A 282 9.56 -3.63 -6.17
CA LEU A 282 9.61 -4.19 -4.82
C LEU A 282 9.72 -5.72 -4.78
N LEU A 283 9.22 -6.42 -5.79
CA LEU A 283 9.27 -7.89 -5.86
C LEU A 283 10.69 -8.41 -6.07
N CYS A 284 11.53 -7.68 -6.81
CA CYS A 284 12.94 -8.03 -7.00
C CYS A 284 13.83 -7.79 -5.75
N LYS A 285 13.24 -7.33 -4.63
CA LYS A 285 13.98 -6.91 -3.42
C LYS A 285 13.89 -7.92 -2.26
N VAL A 286 13.12 -9.01 -2.41
CA VAL A 286 12.91 -10.07 -1.40
C VAL A 286 13.34 -11.41 -1.96
#